data_AF-A0A838J996-F1
#
_entry.id   AF-A0A838J996-F1
#
_cell.length_a   1.000
_cell.length_b   1.000
_cell.length_c   1.000
_cell.angle_alpha   90.00
_cell.angle_beta   90.00
_cell.angle_gamma   90.00
#
_symmetry.space_group_name_H-M   'P 1'
#
loop_
_entity.id
_entity.type
_entity.pdbx_description
1 polymer ?
#
loop_
_entity_poly.entity_id
_entity_poly.type
_entity_poly.pdbx_seq_one_letter_code
_entity_poly.pdbx_strand_id
1 'polypeptide(L)'
;PAALENQLTKENAAQVQARLIIEAANGPTTPEADLILNDKGVTIVPDILANAGGVTVSYFEWVQDLQDFFWAEQEINQRLEAIMMRAFTAVYKKAAEQSTTLRMGAYLLAVARVAESTELRGIYP
;
A
#
# COMPACT_ATOMS: atom_id res chain seq x y z
N PRO A 1 9.93 -8.41 0.48
CA PRO A 1 10.05 -9.23 -0.76
C PRO A 1 9.91 -8.35 -2.01
N ALA A 2 10.75 -8.54 -3.03
CA ALA A 2 10.84 -7.62 -4.19
C ALA A 2 11.09 -8.33 -5.54
N ALA A 3 10.80 -9.63 -5.63
CA ALA A 3 11.06 -10.43 -6.82
C ALA A 3 9.75 -11.01 -7.37
N LEU A 4 9.47 -12.29 -7.10
CA LEU A 4 8.27 -12.98 -7.54
C LEU A 4 7.17 -12.94 -6.48
N GLU A 5 5.96 -13.27 -6.94
CA GLU A 5 4.79 -13.53 -6.10
C GLU A 5 4.93 -14.83 -5.30
N ASN A 6 4.12 -15.01 -4.26
CA ASN A 6 4.01 -16.27 -3.48
C ASN A 6 5.35 -16.82 -2.95
N GLN A 7 6.28 -15.94 -2.56
CA GLN A 7 7.59 -16.33 -2.02
C GLN A 7 7.57 -16.58 -0.51
N LEU A 8 6.69 -15.89 0.22
CA LEU A 8 6.38 -16.20 1.61
C LEU A 8 5.12 -17.05 1.64
N THR A 9 5.28 -18.31 2.02
CA THR A 9 4.24 -19.33 1.98
C THR A 9 4.13 -20.01 3.34
N LYS A 10 3.13 -20.89 3.50
CA LYS A 10 2.93 -21.66 4.74
C LYS A 10 4.19 -22.44 5.15
N GLU A 11 4.98 -22.91 4.18
CA GLU A 11 6.15 -23.75 4.39
C GLU A 11 7.33 -23.00 5.01
N ASN A 12 7.44 -21.68 4.78
CA ASN A 12 8.59 -20.89 5.20
C ASN A 12 8.26 -19.74 6.17
N ALA A 13 6.99 -19.32 6.29
CA ALA A 13 6.58 -18.22 7.17
C ALA A 13 7.00 -18.40 8.64
N ALA A 14 6.97 -19.65 9.14
CA ALA A 14 7.41 -19.97 10.49
C ALA A 14 8.90 -19.66 10.73
N GLN A 15 9.73 -19.73 9.69
CA GLN A 15 11.17 -19.52 9.77
C GLN A 15 11.58 -18.04 9.71
N VAL A 16 10.66 -17.15 9.31
CA VAL A 16 10.93 -15.72 9.20
C VAL A 16 11.20 -15.11 10.59
N GLN A 17 12.37 -14.49 10.77
CA GLN A 17 12.78 -13.82 12.01
C GLN A 17 12.60 -12.30 11.97
N ALA A 18 12.20 -11.75 10.82
CA ALA A 18 12.00 -10.33 10.64
C ALA A 18 10.82 -9.82 11.48
N ARG A 19 10.95 -8.62 12.06
CA ARG A 19 9.88 -7.93 12.79
C ARG A 19 8.98 -7.09 11.87
N LEU A 20 9.50 -6.73 10.70
CA LEU A 20 8.87 -5.90 9.70
C LEU A 20 9.12 -6.52 8.32
N ILE A 21 8.06 -6.61 7.51
CA ILE A 21 8.10 -7.04 6.12
C ILE A 21 7.51 -5.93 5.28
N ILE A 22 8.23 -5.52 4.23
CA ILE A 22 7.76 -4.54 3.23
C ILE A 22 7.65 -5.27 1.89
N GLU A 23 6.43 -5.29 1.33
CA GLU A 23 6.12 -5.98 0.09
C GLU A 23 6.33 -5.07 -1.12
N ALA A 24 7.54 -5.05 -1.67
CA ALA A 24 7.83 -4.30 -2.89
C ALA A 24 7.35 -5.02 -4.16
N ALA A 25 7.28 -6.36 -4.15
CA ALA A 25 6.64 -7.14 -5.21
C ALA A 25 5.11 -7.17 -5.04
N ASN A 26 4.39 -7.52 -6.10
CA ASN A 26 2.94 -7.77 -6.03
C ASN A 26 2.69 -9.19 -5.51
N GLY A 27 1.82 -9.33 -4.51
CA GLY A 27 1.41 -10.61 -3.92
C GLY A 27 2.54 -11.54 -3.46
N PRO A 28 3.61 -11.07 -2.80
CA PRO A 28 4.72 -11.95 -2.45
C PRO A 28 4.43 -12.88 -1.27
N THR A 29 3.35 -12.65 -0.52
CA THR A 29 2.98 -13.40 0.68
C THR A 29 1.60 -14.04 0.47
N THR A 30 1.50 -15.35 0.65
CA THR A 30 0.21 -16.05 0.54
C THR A 30 -0.68 -15.74 1.76
N PRO A 31 -2.02 -15.89 1.66
CA PRO A 31 -2.91 -15.66 2.79
C PRO A 31 -2.57 -16.51 4.03
N GLU A 32 -2.13 -17.75 3.84
CA GLU A 32 -1.73 -18.63 4.94
C GLU A 32 -0.45 -18.14 5.63
N ALA A 33 0.51 -17.62 4.86
CA ALA A 33 1.72 -17.02 5.40
C ALA A 33 1.42 -15.72 6.14
N ASP A 34 0.51 -14.89 5.62
CA ASP A 34 0.07 -13.64 6.23
C ASP A 34 -0.49 -13.90 7.64
N LEU A 35 -1.34 -14.93 7.80
CA LEU A 35 -1.86 -15.35 9.12
C LEU A 35 -0.74 -15.76 10.08
N ILE A 36 0.17 -16.64 9.65
CA ILE A 36 1.29 -17.11 10.49
C ILE A 36 2.18 -15.94 10.93
N LEU A 37 2.46 -15.00 10.03
CA LEU A 37 3.31 -13.85 10.30
C LEU A 37 2.62 -12.85 11.24
N ASN A 38 1.33 -12.60 11.06
CA ASN A 38 0.55 -11.75 11.96
C ASN A 38 0.46 -12.35 13.37
N ASP A 39 0.22 -13.66 13.50
CA ASP A 39 0.19 -14.35 14.80
C ASP A 39 1.54 -14.28 15.53
N LYS A 40 2.64 -14.23 14.76
CA LYS A 40 4.00 -14.00 15.28
C LYS A 40 4.28 -12.53 15.63
N GLY A 41 3.34 -11.62 15.41
CA GLY A 41 3.51 -10.19 15.65
C GLY A 41 4.41 -9.49 14.62
N VAL A 42 4.61 -10.09 13.44
CA VAL A 42 5.37 -9.48 12.36
C VAL A 42 4.49 -8.42 11.69
N THR A 43 4.99 -7.19 11.60
CA THR A 43 4.28 -6.14 10.86
C THR A 43 4.51 -6.30 9.36
N ILE A 44 3.44 -6.43 8.58
CA ILE A 44 3.51 -6.48 7.11
C ILE A 44 2.98 -5.18 6.53
N VAL A 45 3.81 -4.43 5.82
CA VAL A 45 3.37 -3.29 4.98
C VAL A 45 2.95 -3.87 3.62
N PRO A 46 1.65 -3.84 3.29
CA PRO A 46 1.10 -4.55 2.15
C PRO A 46 1.55 -3.92 0.82
N ASP A 47 1.67 -4.75 -0.20
CA ASP A 47 2.06 -4.37 -1.56
C ASP A 47 1.32 -3.16 -2.13
N ILE A 48 -0.02 -3.13 -2.02
CA ILE A 48 -0.90 -2.03 -2.47
C ILE A 48 -0.47 -0.65 -1.93
N LEU A 49 0.23 -0.63 -0.80
CA LEU A 49 0.82 0.57 -0.23
C LEU A 49 2.33 0.64 -0.51
N ALA A 50 3.08 -0.42 -0.20
CA ALA A 50 4.54 -0.42 -0.22
C ALA A 50 5.14 -0.17 -1.61
N ASN A 51 4.50 -0.63 -2.67
CA ASN A 51 5.01 -0.50 -4.04
C ASN A 51 4.35 0.63 -4.85
N ALA A 52 3.48 1.43 -4.22
CA ALA A 52 2.69 2.48 -4.87
C ALA A 52 3.50 3.70 -5.35
N GLY A 53 4.83 3.69 -5.18
CA GLY A 53 5.69 4.77 -5.63
C GLY A 53 5.68 4.95 -7.15
N GLY A 54 5.67 3.84 -7.90
CA GLY A 54 5.64 3.89 -9.38
C GLY A 54 4.39 4.59 -9.90
N VAL A 55 3.20 4.17 -9.43
CA VAL A 55 1.92 4.79 -9.85
C VAL A 55 1.82 6.25 -9.38
N THR A 56 2.40 6.59 -8.23
CA THR A 56 2.43 7.98 -7.73
C THR A 56 3.27 8.88 -8.63
N VAL A 57 4.44 8.41 -9.09
CA VAL A 57 5.28 9.20 -10.01
C VAL A 57 4.69 9.26 -11.41
N SER A 58 4.00 8.21 -11.89
CA SER A 58 3.21 8.29 -13.13
C SER A 58 2.06 9.30 -13.04
N TYR A 59 1.46 9.48 -11.85
CA TYR A 59 0.51 10.57 -11.63
C TYR A 59 1.18 11.95 -11.73
N PHE A 60 2.40 12.10 -11.21
CA PHE A 60 3.17 13.35 -11.37
C PHE A 60 3.51 13.63 -12.83
N GLU A 61 3.88 12.63 -13.61
CA GLU A 61 4.08 12.75 -15.06
C GLU A 61 2.82 13.35 -15.72
N TRP A 62 1.65 12.76 -15.47
CA TRP A 62 0.38 13.29 -15.99
C TRP A 62 0.10 14.74 -15.58
N VAL A 63 0.40 15.13 -14.33
CA VAL A 63 0.22 16.53 -13.87
C VAL A 63 1.17 17.48 -14.59
N GLN A 64 2.43 17.09 -14.78
CA GLN A 64 3.44 17.91 -15.44
C GLN A 64 3.14 18.09 -16.94
N ASP A 65 2.66 17.04 -17.60
CA ASP A 65 2.29 17.05 -19.02
C ASP A 65 1.16 18.05 -19.33
N LEU A 66 0.22 18.25 -18.41
CA LEU A 66 -0.85 19.25 -18.57
C LEU A 66 -0.34 20.69 -18.58
N GLN A 67 0.83 20.94 -18.00
CA GLN A 67 1.40 22.27 -17.81
C GLN A 67 2.66 22.50 -18.66
N ASP A 68 3.16 21.45 -19.33
CA ASP A 68 4.48 21.43 -19.99
C ASP A 68 5.59 21.98 -19.08
N PHE A 69 5.52 21.62 -17.79
CA PHE A 69 6.43 22.10 -16.77
C PHE A 69 6.92 20.94 -15.91
N PHE A 70 8.20 20.60 -16.07
CA PHE A 70 8.82 19.44 -15.44
C PHE A 70 9.57 19.82 -14.17
N TRP A 71 9.34 19.06 -13.11
CA TRP A 71 9.97 19.23 -11.80
C TRP A 71 11.35 18.56 -11.76
N ALA A 72 12.22 19.10 -10.91
CA ALA A 72 13.50 18.45 -10.64
C ALA A 72 13.30 17.15 -9.85
N GLU A 73 14.25 16.22 -9.95
CA GLU A 73 14.22 14.93 -9.22
C GLU A 73 13.99 15.11 -7.72
N GLN A 74 14.62 16.12 -7.11
CA GLN A 74 14.44 16.42 -5.68
C GLN A 74 13.00 16.79 -5.35
N GLU A 75 12.33 17.56 -6.21
CA GLU A 75 10.94 17.94 -6.03
C GLU A 75 10.00 16.75 -6.20
N ILE A 76 10.27 15.87 -7.18
CA ILE A 76 9.55 14.60 -7.36
C ILE A 76 9.67 13.74 -6.09
N ASN A 77 10.87 13.56 -5.55
CA ASN A 77 11.11 12.74 -4.37
C ASN A 77 10.43 13.32 -3.11
N GLN A 78 10.48 14.65 -2.90
CA GLN A 78 9.79 15.30 -1.78
C GLN A 78 8.26 15.14 -1.87
N ARG A 79 7.69 15.32 -3.06
CA ARG A 79 6.25 15.13 -3.29
C ARG A 79 5.84 13.67 -3.11
N LEU A 80 6.67 12.73 -3.61
CA LEU A 80 6.46 11.30 -3.44
C LEU A 80 6.43 10.92 -1.96
N GLU A 81 7.44 11.33 -1.19
CA GLU A 81 7.52 11.07 0.25
C GLU A 81 6.27 11.58 0.98
N ALA A 82 5.84 12.81 0.70
CA ALA A 82 4.65 13.39 1.32
C ALA A 82 3.37 12.58 1.03
N ILE A 83 3.20 12.10 -0.21
CA ILE A 83 2.04 11.26 -0.57
C ILE A 83 2.11 9.90 0.10
N MET A 84 3.27 9.23 0.05
CA MET A 84 3.47 7.92 0.64
C MET A 84 3.28 7.94 2.16
N MET A 85 3.81 8.95 2.86
CA MET A 85 3.63 9.12 4.30
C MET A 85 2.18 9.38 4.68
N ARG A 86 1.46 10.20 3.91
CA ARG A 86 0.02 10.42 4.13
C ARG A 86 -0.79 9.15 3.90
N ALA A 87 -0.48 8.39 2.85
CA ALA A 87 -1.14 7.12 2.56
C ALA A 87 -0.89 6.10 3.68
N PHE A 88 0.36 5.93 4.12
CA PHE A 88 0.71 5.05 5.23
C PHE A 88 -0.01 5.44 6.51
N THR A 89 0.01 6.72 6.87
CA THR A 89 -0.66 7.22 8.09
C THR A 89 -2.16 6.91 8.06
N ALA A 90 -2.81 7.10 6.91
CA ALA A 90 -4.23 6.81 6.76
C ALA A 90 -4.54 5.30 6.88
N VAL A 91 -3.72 4.44 6.28
CA VAL A 91 -3.85 2.98 6.39
C VAL A 91 -3.61 2.52 7.82
N TYR A 92 -2.54 3.01 8.46
CA TYR A 92 -2.20 2.68 9.85
C TYR A 92 -3.34 3.06 10.80
N LYS A 93 -3.89 4.27 10.66
CA LYS A 93 -5.05 4.73 11.44
C LYS A 93 -6.28 3.85 11.20
N LYS A 94 -6.61 3.55 9.93
CA LYS A 94 -7.76 2.72 9.59
C LYS A 94 -7.63 1.29 10.14
N ALA A 95 -6.43 0.71 10.07
CA ALA A 95 -6.14 -0.61 10.62
C ALA A 95 -6.31 -0.63 12.15
N ALA A 96 -5.79 0.40 12.84
CA ALA A 96 -5.94 0.54 14.29
C ALA A 96 -7.40 0.71 14.72
N GLU A 97 -8.16 1.59 14.05
CA GLU A 97 -9.58 1.84 14.33
C GLU A 97 -10.45 0.59 14.19
N GLN A 98 -10.10 -0.28 13.23
CA GLN A 98 -10.85 -1.49 12.92
C GLN A 98 -10.23 -2.76 13.55
N SER A 99 -9.20 -2.60 14.39
CA SER A 99 -8.47 -3.71 15.02
C SER A 99 -8.08 -4.82 14.03
N THR A 100 -7.52 -4.42 12.89
CA THR A 100 -7.20 -5.33 11.78
C THR A 100 -5.75 -5.16 11.29
N THR A 101 -5.32 -6.01 10.37
CA THR A 101 -3.97 -5.97 9.80
C THR A 101 -3.80 -4.75 8.88
N LEU A 102 -2.56 -4.31 8.61
CA LEU A 102 -2.33 -3.22 7.66
C LEU A 102 -2.85 -3.54 6.26
N ARG A 103 -2.77 -4.80 5.82
CA ARG A 103 -3.35 -5.26 4.54
C ARG A 103 -4.86 -5.03 4.50
N MET A 104 -5.58 -5.49 5.52
CA MET A 104 -7.02 -5.31 5.58
C MET A 104 -7.41 -3.84 5.75
N GLY A 105 -6.68 -3.09 6.59
CA GLY A 105 -6.86 -1.65 6.74
C GLY A 105 -6.69 -0.88 5.43
N ALA A 106 -5.73 -1.29 4.57
CA ALA A 106 -5.54 -0.72 3.25
C ALA A 106 -6.73 -0.98 2.33
N TYR A 107 -7.24 -2.21 2.28
CA TYR A 107 -8.44 -2.53 1.48
C TYR A 107 -9.68 -1.80 1.99
N LEU A 108 -9.90 -1.77 3.31
CA LEU A 108 -11.03 -1.05 3.91
C LEU A 108 -10.97 0.45 3.57
N LEU A 109 -9.80 1.07 3.63
CA LEU A 109 -9.63 2.47 3.26
C LEU A 109 -9.88 2.71 1.77
N ALA A 110 -9.35 1.84 0.90
CA ALA A 110 -9.50 1.96 -0.54
C ALA A 110 -10.97 1.85 -0.96
N VAL A 111 -11.67 0.82 -0.48
CA VAL A 111 -13.10 0.61 -0.77
C VAL A 111 -13.94 1.76 -0.22
N ALA A 112 -13.68 2.20 1.02
CA ALA A 112 -14.43 3.29 1.62
C ALA A 112 -14.36 4.59 0.80
N ARG A 113 -13.18 4.96 0.29
CA ARG A 113 -13.00 6.16 -0.53
C ARG A 113 -13.78 6.09 -1.85
N VAL A 114 -13.77 4.93 -2.51
CA VAL A 114 -14.50 4.75 -3.77
C VAL A 114 -16.01 4.75 -3.52
N ALA A 115 -16.46 4.07 -2.47
CA ALA A 115 -17.86 4.05 -2.08
C ALA A 115 -18.37 5.46 -1.73
N GLU A 116 -17.65 6.20 -0.89
CA GLU A 116 -17.98 7.58 -0.50
C GLU A 116 -18.07 8.51 -1.73
N SER A 117 -17.09 8.44 -2.64
CA SER A 117 -17.12 9.22 -3.87
C SER A 117 -18.30 8.86 -4.78
N THR A 118 -18.73 7.60 -4.78
CA THR A 118 -19.86 7.12 -5.60
C THR A 118 -21.18 7.60 -5.01
N GLU A 119 -21.32 7.52 -3.69
CA GLU A 119 -22.49 8.00 -2.96
C GLU A 119 -22.66 9.52 -3.09
N LEU A 120 -21.58 10.29 -2.94
CA LEU A 120 -21.60 11.75 -3.07
C LEU A 120 -21.95 12.23 -4.48
N ARG A 121 -21.45 11.55 -5.52
CA ARG A 121 -21.79 11.88 -6.91
C ARG A 121 -23.21 11.47 -7.28
N GLY A 122 -23.77 10.49 -6.56
CA GLY A 122 -25.03 9.85 -6.90
C GLY A 122 -24.93 9.02 -8.18
N ILE A 123 -26.03 8.34 -8.51
CA ILE A 123 -26.17 7.61 -9.76
C ILE A 123 -27.09 8.45 -10.66
N TYR A 124 -26.50 9.07 -11.67
CA TYR A 124 -27.19 9.88 -12.68
C TYR A 124 -26.69 9.43 -14.06
N PRO A 125 -27.58 9.29 -15.08
CA PRO A 125 -27.16 9.07 -16.46
C PRO A 125 -26.17 10.12 -16.98
#